data_AF-A0A060CBQ0-F1
#
_entry.id   AF-A0A060CBQ0-F1
#
_cell.length_a   1.000
_cell.length_b   1.000
_cell.length_c   1.000
_cell.angle_alpha   90.00
_cell.angle_beta   90.00
_cell.angle_gamma   90.00
#
_symmetry.space_group_name_H-M   'P 1'
#
loop_
_entity.id
_entity.type
_entity.pdbx_description
1 polymer ?
#
loop_
_entity_poly.entity_id
_entity_poly.type
_entity_poly.pdbx_seq_one_letter_code
_entity_poly.pdbx_strand_id
1 'polypeptide(L)'
;KIGEVWLLAGQSNMDFNLLYDSDYQKNANHVTDCLKTVGEISFFEVPKKIKLTSKINMTSNPGKWHKLNKNNAKLFSAIGYYFGIKLSKQIPNCPIGLIWMTYGGTTASTWISNDALKK
;
A
#
# COMPACT_ATOMS: atom_id res chain seq x y z
N LYS A 1 20.20 -10.27 2.71
CA LYS A 1 19.11 -10.78 3.57
C LYS A 1 17.93 -11.13 2.69
N ILE A 2 17.20 -12.19 3.02
CA ILE A 2 15.95 -12.57 2.36
C ILE A 2 14.81 -12.01 3.21
N GLY A 3 13.74 -11.52 2.58
CA GLY A 3 12.59 -10.90 3.24
C GLY A 3 11.27 -11.40 2.68
N GLU A 4 10.17 -11.04 3.34
CA GLU A 4 8.81 -11.40 2.92
C GLU A 4 8.26 -10.37 1.95
N VAL A 5 7.64 -10.82 0.86
CA VAL A 5 7.04 -9.92 -0.14
C VAL A 5 5.55 -10.24 -0.29
N TRP A 6 4.72 -9.21 -0.14
CA TRP A 6 3.26 -9.33 -0.17
C TRP A 6 2.68 -8.46 -1.28
N LEU A 7 1.77 -9.05 -2.06
CA LEU A 7 1.01 -8.34 -3.08
C LEU A 7 -0.28 -7.77 -2.47
N LEU A 8 -0.41 -6.44 -2.53
CA LEU A 8 -1.58 -5.69 -2.12
C LEU A 8 -2.37 -5.27 -3.36
N ALA A 9 -3.16 -6.21 -3.88
CA ALA A 9 -3.99 -6.02 -5.08
C ALA A 9 -5.43 -5.62 -4.72
N GLY A 10 -6.04 -4.74 -5.51
CA GLY A 10 -7.46 -4.42 -5.37
C GLY A 10 -7.90 -3.12 -6.00
N GLN A 11 -9.08 -2.66 -5.59
CA GLN A 11 -9.71 -1.44 -6.09
C GLN A 11 -9.64 -0.29 -5.06
N SER A 12 -10.67 0.56 -5.01
CA SER A 12 -10.71 1.82 -4.23
C SER A 12 -10.30 1.66 -2.76
N ASN A 13 -10.75 0.60 -2.07
CA ASN A 13 -10.41 0.40 -0.66
C ASN A 13 -8.92 0.11 -0.45
N MET A 14 -8.29 -0.66 -1.34
CA MET A 14 -6.84 -0.89 -1.29
C MET A 14 -6.06 0.35 -1.75
N ASP A 15 -6.68 1.21 -2.57
CA ASP A 15 -6.12 2.49 -3.03
C ASP A 15 -6.34 3.64 -2.03
N PHE A 16 -7.13 3.42 -0.98
CA PHE A 16 -7.49 4.45 -0.01
C PHE A 16 -6.26 4.91 0.77
N ASN A 17 -5.85 6.16 0.58
CA ASN A 17 -4.63 6.69 1.20
C ASN A 17 -4.79 6.87 2.71
N LEU A 18 -3.71 6.58 3.46
CA LEU A 18 -3.64 6.80 4.91
C LEU A 18 -3.89 8.27 5.28
N LEU A 19 -3.59 9.22 4.39
CA LEU A 19 -3.94 10.63 4.59
C LEU A 19 -5.42 10.81 4.91
N TYR A 20 -6.33 10.02 4.34
CA TYR A 20 -7.77 10.17 4.55
C TYR A 20 -8.32 9.28 5.67
N ASP A 21 -7.47 8.47 6.31
CA ASP A 21 -7.85 7.65 7.45
C ASP A 21 -8.26 8.51 8.66
N SER A 22 -9.31 8.08 9.37
CA SER A 22 -9.87 8.87 10.48
C SER A 22 -8.93 9.01 11.65
N ASP A 23 -8.13 7.99 11.97
CA ASP A 23 -7.20 8.03 13.09
C ASP A 23 -5.93 8.81 12.72
N TYR A 24 -5.50 8.71 11.47
CA TYR A 24 -4.45 9.57 10.93
C TYR A 24 -4.84 11.05 10.98
N GLN A 25 -6.09 11.39 10.62
CA GLN A 25 -6.60 12.76 10.68
C GLN A 25 -6.70 13.28 12.11
N LYS A 26 -7.07 12.43 13.08
CA LYS A 26 -7.09 12.81 14.51
C LYS A 26 -5.68 13.05 15.06
N ASN A 27 -4.75 12.13 14.77
CA ASN A 27 -3.38 12.22 15.27
C ASN A 27 -2.38 11.43 14.39
N ALA A 28 -1.88 12.08 13.34
CA ALA A 28 -0.91 11.51 12.42
C ALA A 28 0.38 11.03 13.10
N ASN A 29 0.84 11.73 14.15
CA ASN A 29 2.04 11.34 14.88
C ASN A 29 1.81 10.03 15.63
N HIS A 30 0.70 9.90 16.34
CA HIS A 30 0.34 8.66 17.04
C HIS A 30 0.30 7.45 16.09
N VAL A 31 -0.32 7.62 14.92
CA VAL A 31 -0.39 6.55 13.91
C VAL A 31 1.00 6.19 13.36
N THR A 32 1.83 7.18 13.07
CA THR A 32 3.13 6.98 12.37
C THR A 32 4.32 6.73 13.29
N ASP A 33 4.25 7.05 14.58
CA ASP A 33 5.35 6.83 15.54
C ASP A 33 5.69 5.36 15.72
N CYS A 34 4.74 4.45 15.50
CA CYS A 34 5.00 3.01 15.53
C CYS A 34 6.04 2.56 14.48
N LEU A 35 6.25 3.32 13.40
CA LEU A 35 7.31 3.05 12.42
C LEU A 35 8.72 3.07 13.02
N LYS A 36 8.91 3.72 14.18
CA LYS A 36 10.19 3.78 14.89
C LYS A 36 10.56 2.45 15.57
N THR A 37 9.58 1.59 15.84
CA THR A 37 9.76 0.38 16.66
C THR A 37 9.53 -0.92 15.89
N VAL A 38 9.03 -0.84 14.66
CA VAL A 38 8.87 -1.99 13.76
C VAL A 38 10.12 -2.23 12.93
N GLY A 39 10.21 -3.42 12.33
CA GLY A 39 11.26 -3.77 11.38
C GLY A 39 11.19 -2.97 10.07
N GLU A 40 12.12 -3.25 9.16
CA GLU A 40 12.18 -2.54 7.88
C GLU A 40 11.00 -2.91 6.98
N ILE A 41 10.19 -1.91 6.63
CA ILE A 41 9.09 -2.04 5.69
C ILE A 41 9.40 -1.15 4.49
N SER A 42 9.29 -1.72 3.29
CA SER A 42 9.35 -0.97 2.03
C SER A 42 8.13 -1.29 1.19
N PHE A 43 7.72 -0.35 0.33
CA PHE A 43 6.64 -0.55 -0.61
C PHE A 43 7.06 -0.19 -2.03
N PHE A 44 6.41 -0.83 -3.00
CA PHE A 44 6.56 -0.56 -4.42
C PHE A 44 5.19 -0.25 -5.01
N GLU A 45 5.03 0.94 -5.55
CA GLU A 45 3.82 1.30 -6.26
C GLU A 45 3.92 0.89 -7.73
N VAL A 46 3.01 0.02 -8.19
CA VAL A 46 2.96 -0.41 -9.59
C VAL A 46 2.43 0.75 -10.45
N PRO A 47 3.18 1.20 -11.48
CA PRO A 47 2.72 2.26 -12.36
C PRO A 47 1.40 1.91 -13.07
N LYS A 48 0.38 2.76 -12.89
CA LYS A 48 -0.93 2.57 -13.54
C LYS A 48 -0.85 3.06 -15.00
N LYS A 49 -1.15 2.19 -15.97
CA LYS A 49 -1.16 2.53 -17.42
C LYS A 49 -2.29 3.48 -17.83
N ILE A 50 -3.37 3.57 -17.06
CA ILE A 50 -4.55 4.40 -17.37
C ILE A 50 -4.77 5.37 -16.22
N LYS A 51 -4.55 6.66 -16.46
CA LYS A 51 -4.74 7.73 -15.48
C LYS A 51 -6.19 8.18 -15.51
N LEU A 52 -7.10 7.40 -14.92
CA LEU A 52 -8.48 7.85 -14.68
C LEU A 52 -8.46 8.92 -13.57
N THR A 53 -8.35 10.17 -14.01
CA THR A 53 -8.89 11.39 -13.37
C THR A 53 -8.94 11.39 -11.84
N SER A 54 -7.82 11.65 -11.20
CA SER A 54 -7.79 12.55 -10.04
C SER A 54 -6.38 13.08 -9.84
N LYS A 55 -6.26 14.38 -9.57
CA LYS A 55 -5.00 15.10 -9.33
C LYS A 55 -4.41 14.78 -7.95
N ILE A 56 -4.54 13.54 -7.48
CA ILE A 56 -3.78 13.10 -6.32
C ILE A 56 -2.47 12.58 -6.88
N ASN A 57 -1.41 13.36 -6.68
CA ASN A 57 -0.06 12.89 -6.95
C ASN A 57 0.09 11.58 -6.19
N MET A 58 0.20 10.49 -6.95
CA MET A 58 0.75 9.21 -6.50
C MET A 58 2.07 9.46 -5.76
N THR A 59 2.67 8.44 -5.16
CA THR A 59 4.03 8.64 -4.63
C THR A 59 4.88 9.30 -5.73
N SER A 60 5.71 10.28 -5.39
CA SER A 60 6.35 11.17 -6.38
C SER A 60 7.23 10.44 -7.40
N ASN A 61 7.33 9.10 -7.32
CA ASN A 61 8.11 8.22 -8.19
C ASN A 61 7.56 6.77 -8.16
N PRO A 62 6.43 6.46 -8.85
CA PRO A 62 5.96 5.08 -8.96
C PRO A 62 6.97 4.22 -9.74
N GLY A 63 6.93 2.90 -9.55
CA GLY A 63 7.87 1.98 -10.20
C GLY A 63 9.23 1.84 -9.51
N LYS A 64 9.34 2.30 -8.26
CA LYS A 64 10.53 2.14 -7.40
C LYS A 64 10.13 1.69 -6.01
N TRP A 65 11.07 1.03 -5.33
CA TRP A 65 10.95 0.70 -3.92
C TRP A 65 11.22 1.92 -3.05
N HIS A 66 10.34 2.15 -2.07
CA HIS A 66 10.44 3.22 -1.10
C HIS A 66 10.39 2.62 0.30
N LYS A 67 11.36 2.98 1.15
CA LYS A 67 11.25 2.67 2.58
C LYS A 67 10.05 3.41 3.17
N LEU A 68 9.15 2.69 3.83
CA LEU A 68 7.98 3.28 4.48
C LEU A 68 8.45 4.13 5.66
N ASN A 69 8.03 5.39 5.69
CA ASN A 69 8.40 6.37 6.71
C ASN A 69 7.27 7.38 6.92
N LYS A 70 7.40 8.23 7.93
CA LYS A 70 6.37 9.22 8.28
C LYS A 70 5.99 10.17 7.14
N ASN A 71 6.93 10.48 6.24
CA ASN A 71 6.71 11.47 5.19
C ASN A 71 5.91 10.88 4.02
N ASN A 72 6.15 9.60 3.68
CA ASN A 72 5.49 8.94 2.56
C ASN A 72 4.28 8.07 2.96
N ALA A 73 4.15 7.67 4.24
CA ALA A 73 3.06 6.83 4.71
C ALA A 73 1.67 7.41 4.40
N LYS A 74 1.51 8.74 4.46
CA LYS A 74 0.26 9.43 4.14
C LYS A 74 -0.22 9.20 2.70
N LEU A 75 0.70 8.99 1.76
CA LEU A 75 0.39 8.74 0.35
C LEU A 75 0.21 7.25 0.05
N PHE A 76 0.49 6.38 1.01
CA PHE A 76 0.35 4.94 0.86
C PHE A 76 -1.05 4.46 1.26
N SER A 77 -1.42 3.24 0.86
CA SER A 77 -2.66 2.58 1.29
C SER A 77 -2.78 2.53 2.81
N ALA A 78 -3.92 2.96 3.36
CA ALA A 78 -4.22 2.84 4.78
C ALA A 78 -4.24 1.37 5.21
N ILE A 79 -4.92 0.51 4.43
CA ILE A 79 -4.97 -0.94 4.67
C ILE A 79 -3.56 -1.53 4.60
N GLY A 80 -2.80 -1.18 3.55
CA GLY A 80 -1.42 -1.65 3.38
C GLY A 80 -0.51 -1.21 4.52
N TYR A 81 -0.67 0.01 5.02
CA TYR A 81 0.07 0.55 6.15
C TYR A 81 -0.15 -0.29 7.42
N TYR A 82 -1.41 -0.45 7.85
CA TYR A 82 -1.72 -1.20 9.07
C TYR A 82 -1.35 -2.68 8.95
N PHE A 83 -1.55 -3.27 7.77
CA PHE A 83 -1.11 -4.63 7.46
C PHE A 83 0.40 -4.78 7.63
N GLY A 84 1.19 -3.91 7.00
CA GLY A 84 2.66 -3.96 7.09
C GLY A 84 3.17 -3.79 8.52
N ILE A 85 2.59 -2.86 9.29
CA ILE A 85 2.92 -2.68 10.72
C ILE A 85 2.62 -3.95 11.52
N LYS A 86 1.45 -4.56 11.32
CA LYS A 86 1.06 -5.78 12.04
C LYS A 86 1.97 -6.95 11.68
N LEU A 87 2.23 -7.14 10.39
CA LEU A 87 3.08 -8.20 9.88
C LEU A 87 4.52 -8.07 10.40
N SER A 88 5.07 -6.86 10.43
CA SER A 88 6.43 -6.60 10.93
C SER A 88 6.58 -6.96 12.41
N LYS A 89 5.54 -6.75 13.21
CA LYS A 89 5.51 -7.17 14.62
C LYS A 89 5.40 -8.70 14.77
N GLN A 90 4.74 -9.39 13.85
CA GLN A 90 4.58 -10.84 13.88
C GLN A 90 5.83 -11.59 13.38
N ILE A 91 6.60 -10.97 12.49
CA ILE A 91 7.81 -11.57 11.89
C ILE A 91 9.02 -10.66 12.18
N PRO A 92 9.50 -10.61 13.43
CA PRO A 92 10.61 -9.74 13.81
C PRO A 92 11.89 -10.10 13.04
N ASN A 93 12.75 -9.10 12.81
CA ASN A 93 14.02 -9.21 12.08
C ASN A 93 13.91 -9.59 10.59
N CYS A 94 12.71 -9.68 10.03
CA CYS A 94 12.48 -9.92 8.61
C CYS A 94 12.10 -8.61 7.90
N PRO A 95 12.83 -8.18 6.84
CA PRO A 95 12.40 -7.08 6.00
C PRO A 95 11.11 -7.42 5.25
N ILE A 96 10.17 -6.48 5.19
CA ILE A 96 8.88 -6.65 4.51
C ILE A 96 8.81 -5.75 3.28
N GLY A 97 8.50 -6.35 2.13
CA GLY A 97 8.18 -5.66 0.88
C GLY A 97 6.68 -5.73 0.59
N LEU A 98 6.05 -4.58 0.34
CA LEU A 98 4.65 -4.48 -0.03
C LEU A 98 4.53 -4.00 -1.48
N ILE A 99 4.04 -4.84 -2.39
CA ILE A 99 3.76 -4.45 -3.77
C ILE A 99 2.32 -3.92 -3.82
N TRP A 100 2.17 -2.64 -4.10
CA TRP A 100 0.88 -1.96 -4.15
C TRP A 100 0.39 -1.84 -5.60
N MET A 101 -0.59 -2.67 -5.94
CA MET A 101 -1.17 -2.77 -7.29
C MET A 101 -2.68 -2.52 -7.23
N THR A 102 -3.07 -1.26 -7.42
CA THR A 102 -4.48 -0.88 -7.30
C THR A 102 -5.04 -0.30 -8.58
N TYR A 103 -6.31 -0.59 -8.85
CA TYR A 103 -7.06 0.05 -9.94
C TYR A 103 -8.46 0.39 -9.44
N GLY A 104 -8.65 1.64 -9.02
CA GLY A 104 -9.96 2.14 -8.59
C GLY A 104 -11.01 2.05 -9.69
N GLY A 105 -12.26 1.74 -9.32
CA GLY A 105 -13.38 1.64 -10.25
C GLY A 105 -13.41 0.36 -11.10
N THR A 106 -12.50 -0.59 -10.87
CA THR A 106 -12.54 -1.90 -11.53
C THR A 106 -13.52 -2.84 -10.83
N THR A 107 -14.23 -3.65 -11.62
CA THR A 107 -15.09 -4.73 -11.11
C THR A 107 -14.26 -5.97 -10.81
N ALA A 108 -14.80 -6.91 -10.02
CA ALA A 108 -14.13 -8.19 -9.78
C ALA A 108 -13.79 -8.95 -11.08
N SER A 109 -14.63 -8.80 -12.10
CA SER A 109 -14.39 -9.40 -13.43
C SER A 109 -13.11 -8.89 -14.12
N THR A 110 -12.65 -7.67 -13.81
CA THR A 110 -11.40 -7.11 -14.38
C THR A 110 -10.14 -7.80 -13.82
N TRP A 111 -10.26 -8.56 -12.73
CA TRP A 111 -9.14 -9.19 -12.02
C TRP A 111 -9.02 -10.69 -12.28
N ILE A 112 -9.87 -11.27 -13.12
CA ILE A 112 -9.84 -12.68 -13.46
C ILE A 112 -9.58 -12.86 -14.96
N SER A 113 -9.10 -14.04 -15.34
CA SER A 113 -8.82 -14.32 -16.75
C SER A 113 -10.11 -14.37 -17.58
N ASN A 114 -9.98 -14.10 -18.88
CA ASN A 114 -11.10 -14.26 -19.82
C ASN A 114 -11.68 -15.68 -19.81
N ASP A 115 -10.84 -16.70 -19.58
CA ASP A 115 -11.30 -18.09 -19.48
C ASP A 115 -12.13 -18.32 -18.22
N ALA A 116 -11.80 -17.65 -17.11
CA ALA A 116 -12.58 -17.72 -15.88
C ALA A 116 -13.94 -16.99 -16.00
N LEU A 117 -14.03 -15.95 -16.85
CA LEU A 117 -15.27 -15.20 -17.10
C LEU A 117 -16.26 -15.91 -18.03
N LYS A 118 -15.79 -16.81 -18.89
CA LYS A 118 -16.60 -17.49 -19.90
C LYS A 118 -17.27 -18.77 -19.40
N LYS A 119 -17.05 -19.15 -18.15
CA LYS A 119 -17.74 -20.26 -17.48
C LYS A 119 -18.99 -19.77 -16.78
#